data_AF-A0A846E5K8-F1
#
_entry.id   AF-A0A846E5K8-F1
#
_cell.length_a   1.000
_cell.length_b   1.000
_cell.length_c   1.000
_cell.angle_alpha   90.00
_cell.angle_beta   90.00
_cell.angle_gamma   90.00
#
_symmetry.space_group_name_H-M   'P 1'
#
loop_
_entity.id
_entity.type
_entity.pdbx_description
1 polymer ?
#
loop_
_entity_poly.entity_id
_entity_poly.type
_entity_poly.pdbx_seq_one_letter_code
_entity_poly.pdbx_strand_id
1 'polypeptide(L)'
;MHRLKILGWGLIVSAIVTGSLTVAVMRVVSLSEPAPQTQTQEDFSVLRSHLQAKNWQAADAETRRILDPWIHQQGDFLSPPVPTNIPPTVLQSLDRLWVEASNGQFGFSVQQRIWAEVRSQHPTDSAAAVKAFGNRVGWTRTQNQPDPTFIDYDWLIETELNPSLEAPAGHLPWVGVDWQRISAMMSVQSCGSCTIDAMYVQGERFNQYIPALFDWVGTALSESEPISR
;
A
#
# COMPACT_ATOMS: atom_id res chain seq x y z
N MET A 1 26.44 64.05 -60.47
CA MET A 1 25.41 64.24 -59.43
C MET A 1 26.15 64.57 -58.12
N HIS A 2 26.46 65.85 -57.87
CA HIS A 2 25.80 66.72 -56.88
C HIS A 2 25.71 66.11 -55.46
N ARG A 3 26.70 66.41 -54.60
CA ARG A 3 26.72 67.41 -53.48
C ARG A 3 26.48 66.71 -52.12
N LEU A 4 27.49 66.55 -51.27
CA LEU A 4 28.09 67.46 -50.28
C LEU A 4 27.31 67.64 -48.96
N LYS A 5 28.04 67.37 -47.87
CA LYS A 5 28.10 68.04 -46.54
C LYS A 5 27.51 67.32 -45.31
N ILE A 6 28.48 67.03 -44.44
CA ILE A 6 28.51 66.94 -42.98
C ILE A 6 27.77 68.10 -42.30
N LEU A 7 27.11 67.82 -41.17
CA LEU A 7 26.85 68.65 -39.96
C LEU A 7 25.89 67.81 -39.10
N GLY A 8 25.92 67.70 -37.78
CA GLY A 8 26.62 68.39 -36.70
C GLY A 8 25.84 68.05 -35.42
N TRP A 9 26.58 67.69 -34.36
CA TRP A 9 26.30 67.82 -32.92
C TRP A 9 24.87 68.00 -32.40
N GLY A 10 24.48 67.12 -31.48
CA GLY A 10 23.39 67.35 -30.53
C GLY A 10 23.65 66.60 -29.22
N LEU A 11 24.25 67.29 -28.25
CA LEU A 11 24.20 66.92 -26.83
C LEU A 11 22.73 66.92 -26.39
N ILE A 12 22.26 65.82 -25.77
CA ILE A 12 21.07 65.89 -24.93
C ILE A 12 21.37 65.33 -23.54
N VAL A 13 20.92 66.14 -22.61
CA VAL A 13 21.10 66.19 -21.17
C VAL A 13 20.44 65.00 -20.46
N SER A 14 21.08 64.64 -19.36
CA SER A 14 20.68 63.65 -18.35
C SER A 14 19.23 63.79 -17.86
N ALA A 15 18.57 62.64 -17.65
CA ALA A 15 17.52 62.50 -16.66
C ALA A 15 17.65 61.12 -16.00
N ILE A 16 18.25 61.10 -14.81
CA ILE A 16 18.26 59.94 -13.92
C ILE A 16 16.85 59.84 -13.34
N VAL A 17 16.06 58.86 -13.80
CA VAL A 17 14.83 58.49 -13.10
C VAL A 17 15.23 57.61 -11.93
N THR A 18 15.38 58.20 -10.76
CA THR A 18 15.44 57.47 -9.49
C THR A 18 14.04 56.95 -9.17
N GLY A 19 13.66 55.83 -9.79
CA GLY A 19 12.51 55.05 -9.36
C GLY A 19 12.93 54.11 -8.23
N SER A 20 12.50 54.39 -7.00
CA SER A 20 12.58 53.41 -5.91
C SER A 20 11.68 52.23 -6.25
N LEU A 21 12.27 51.10 -6.62
CA LEU A 21 11.57 49.82 -6.66
C LEU A 21 11.40 49.34 -5.23
N THR A 22 10.24 49.64 -4.62
CA THR A 22 9.82 48.93 -3.42
C THR A 22 9.49 47.50 -3.81
N VAL A 23 10.38 46.57 -3.48
CA VAL A 23 10.10 45.13 -3.57
C VAL A 23 9.02 44.82 -2.54
N ALA A 24 7.80 44.55 -3.01
CA ALA A 24 6.74 44.04 -2.16
C ALA A 24 7.14 42.64 -1.68
N VAL A 25 7.50 42.50 -0.40
CA VAL A 25 7.74 41.21 0.23
C VAL A 25 6.40 40.50 0.37
N MET A 26 6.11 39.59 -0.55
CA MET A 26 4.93 38.75 -0.50
C MET A 26 5.14 37.73 0.63
N ARG A 27 4.37 37.84 1.72
CA ARG A 27 4.36 36.83 2.78
C ARG A 27 3.88 35.52 2.17
N VAL A 28 4.75 34.51 2.15
CA VAL A 28 4.34 33.13 1.92
C VAL A 28 3.44 32.75 3.10
N VAL A 29 2.14 32.69 2.86
CA VAL A 29 1.19 32.10 3.80
C VAL A 29 1.53 30.62 3.85
N SER A 30 2.12 30.19 4.98
CA SER A 30 2.34 28.79 5.29
C SER A 30 0.98 28.10 5.24
N LEU A 31 0.80 27.25 4.24
CA LEU A 31 -0.32 26.32 4.19
C LEU A 31 -0.15 25.41 5.41
N SER A 32 -1.06 25.55 6.36
CA SER A 32 -1.18 24.69 7.52
C SER A 32 -1.13 23.23 7.08
N GLU A 33 -0.13 22.53 7.58
CA GLU A 33 -0.02 21.08 7.52
C GLU A 33 -1.35 20.45 7.98
N PRO A 34 -1.89 19.45 7.25
CA PRO A 34 -3.12 18.79 7.68
C PRO A 34 -2.90 18.21 9.09
N ALA A 35 -3.83 18.48 9.99
CA ALA A 35 -3.76 18.03 11.37
C ALA A 35 -3.48 16.52 11.43
N PRO A 36 -2.65 16.04 12.39
CA PRO A 36 -2.46 14.62 12.60
C PRO A 36 -3.84 14.01 12.79
N GLN A 37 -4.16 12.98 12.00
CA GLN A 37 -5.37 12.21 12.22
C GLN A 37 -5.34 11.74 13.68
N THR A 38 -6.29 12.25 14.47
CA THR A 38 -6.46 11.89 15.88
C THR A 38 -6.34 10.37 15.98
N GLN A 39 -5.37 9.90 16.78
CA GLN A 39 -5.19 8.49 17.14
C GLN A 39 -6.48 7.97 17.76
N THR A 40 -7.41 7.55 16.91
CA THR A 40 -8.55 6.76 17.30
C THR A 40 -7.97 5.40 17.61
N GLN A 41 -8.05 5.01 18.89
CA GLN A 41 -7.64 3.68 19.29
C GLN A 41 -8.47 2.67 18.49
N GLU A 42 -7.80 1.91 17.63
CA GLU A 42 -8.45 0.93 16.76
C GLU A 42 -9.18 -0.13 17.61
N ASP A 43 -10.44 -0.43 17.26
CA ASP A 43 -11.23 -1.44 17.97
C ASP A 43 -11.02 -2.83 17.36
N PHE A 44 -10.31 -3.69 18.09
CA PHE A 44 -10.06 -5.08 17.71
C PHE A 44 -11.07 -6.07 18.31
N SER A 45 -12.17 -5.62 18.92
CA SER A 45 -13.15 -6.48 19.61
C SER A 45 -13.76 -7.55 18.69
N VAL A 46 -14.14 -7.17 17.47
CA VAL A 46 -14.68 -8.08 16.44
C VAL A 46 -13.64 -9.09 16.01
N LEU A 47 -12.42 -8.64 15.71
CA LEU A 47 -11.30 -9.51 15.35
C LEU A 47 -11.00 -10.53 16.46
N ARG A 48 -10.91 -10.09 17.71
CA ARG A 48 -10.70 -10.97 18.87
C ARG A 48 -11.78 -12.04 18.96
N SER A 49 -13.03 -11.65 18.76
CA SER A 49 -14.17 -12.59 18.81
C SER A 49 -14.06 -13.65 17.72
N HIS A 50 -13.73 -13.27 16.49
CA HIS A 50 -13.54 -14.22 15.39
C HIS A 50 -12.35 -15.15 15.62
N LEU A 51 -11.21 -14.62 16.09
CA LEU A 51 -10.02 -15.41 16.40
C LEU A 51 -10.26 -16.40 17.55
N GLN A 52 -10.93 -15.99 18.63
CA GLN A 52 -11.31 -16.88 19.74
C GLN A 52 -12.23 -18.00 19.29
N ALA A 53 -13.17 -17.71 18.39
CA ALA A 53 -14.05 -18.70 17.78
C ALA A 53 -13.37 -19.57 16.71
N LYS A 54 -12.08 -19.33 16.39
CA LYS A 54 -11.34 -19.94 15.28
C LYS A 54 -12.05 -19.80 13.94
N ASN A 55 -12.81 -18.71 13.77
CA ASN A 55 -13.41 -18.36 12.50
C ASN A 55 -12.39 -17.58 11.68
N TRP A 56 -11.43 -18.31 11.09
CA TRP A 56 -10.29 -17.75 10.39
C TRP A 56 -10.67 -16.88 9.19
N GLN A 57 -11.72 -17.28 8.46
CA GLN A 57 -12.23 -16.51 7.33
C GLN A 57 -12.78 -15.14 7.76
N ALA A 58 -13.58 -15.11 8.83
CA ALA A 58 -14.13 -13.84 9.34
C ALA A 58 -13.04 -12.97 9.99
N ALA A 59 -12.07 -13.58 10.68
CA ALA A 59 -10.92 -12.86 11.22
C ALA A 59 -10.07 -12.22 10.11
N ASP A 60 -9.88 -12.92 9.00
CA ASP A 60 -9.18 -12.41 7.82
C ASP A 60 -9.88 -11.21 7.20
N ALA A 61 -11.20 -11.34 6.94
CA ALA A 61 -12.02 -10.27 6.41
C ALA A 61 -12.01 -9.02 7.33
N GLU A 62 -12.11 -9.23 8.65
CA GLU A 62 -12.05 -8.13 9.61
C GLU A 62 -10.66 -7.49 9.66
N THR A 63 -9.58 -8.26 9.51
CA THR A 63 -8.22 -7.72 9.42
C THR A 63 -8.06 -6.82 8.20
N ARG A 64 -8.57 -7.24 7.03
CA ARG A 64 -8.58 -6.40 5.83
C ARG A 64 -9.41 -5.12 6.04
N ARG A 65 -10.58 -5.21 6.69
CA ARG A 65 -11.42 -4.04 7.02
C ARG A 65 -10.68 -3.02 7.90
N ILE A 66 -9.92 -3.49 8.89
CA ILE A 66 -9.12 -2.63 9.78
C ILE A 66 -7.98 -1.95 9.01
N LEU A 67 -7.34 -2.67 8.10
CA LEU A 67 -6.18 -2.16 7.35
C LEU A 67 -6.55 -1.24 6.17
N ASP A 68 -7.73 -1.42 5.58
CA ASP A 68 -8.20 -0.72 4.37
C ASP A 68 -8.05 0.81 4.44
N PRO A 69 -8.47 1.51 5.52
CA PRO A 69 -8.38 2.98 5.58
C PRO A 69 -6.95 3.52 5.59
N TRP A 70 -5.99 2.71 6.05
CA TRP A 70 -4.58 3.08 6.10
C TRP A 70 -3.91 2.87 4.74
N ILE A 71 -4.19 1.74 4.10
CA ILE A 71 -3.56 1.34 2.83
C ILE A 71 -4.18 2.08 1.64
N HIS A 72 -5.50 2.24 1.65
CA HIS A 72 -6.31 2.73 0.55
C HIS A 72 -6.97 4.06 0.94
N GLN A 73 -6.27 5.15 0.63
CA GLN A 73 -6.76 6.49 0.95
C GLN A 73 -8.09 6.74 0.24
N GLN A 74 -9.07 7.26 0.99
CA GLN A 74 -10.41 7.56 0.48
C GLN A 74 -11.14 6.34 -0.12
N GLY A 75 -10.72 5.12 0.23
CA GLY A 75 -11.28 3.88 -0.31
C GLY A 75 -10.84 3.54 -1.74
N ASP A 76 -9.83 4.24 -2.27
CA ASP A 76 -9.25 3.94 -3.57
C ASP A 76 -8.30 2.74 -3.49
N PHE A 77 -8.82 1.56 -3.85
CA PHE A 77 -8.06 0.31 -3.90
C PHE A 77 -7.41 0.02 -5.26
N LEU A 78 -7.59 0.91 -6.25
CA LEU A 78 -6.93 0.84 -7.56
C LEU A 78 -5.59 1.57 -7.54
N SER A 79 -5.47 2.62 -6.73
CA SER A 79 -4.19 3.28 -6.47
C SER A 79 -3.18 2.33 -5.81
N PRO A 80 -1.87 2.54 -6.04
CA PRO A 80 -0.83 1.77 -5.37
C PRO A 80 -0.99 1.81 -3.84
N PRO A 81 -0.99 0.64 -3.16
CA PRO A 81 -1.18 0.58 -1.72
C PRO A 81 -0.01 1.23 -0.96
N VAL A 82 -0.32 1.95 0.12
CA VAL A 82 0.67 2.68 0.94
C VAL A 82 0.73 2.11 2.36
N PRO A 83 1.36 0.93 2.56
CA PRO A 83 1.38 0.25 3.86
C PRO A 83 2.05 1.05 4.97
N THR A 84 2.94 1.98 4.64
CA THR A 84 3.64 2.84 5.62
C THR A 84 2.72 3.77 6.39
N ASN A 85 1.46 3.93 5.96
CA ASN A 85 0.45 4.67 6.71
C ASN A 85 -0.13 3.87 7.89
N ILE A 86 0.04 2.55 7.92
CA ILE A 86 -0.46 1.70 9.02
C ILE A 86 0.35 2.04 10.28
N PRO A 87 -0.28 2.49 11.38
CA PRO A 87 0.44 2.78 12.60
C PRO A 87 1.14 1.53 13.14
N PRO A 88 2.39 1.62 13.64
CA PRO A 88 3.11 0.48 14.20
C PRO A 88 2.31 -0.24 15.29
N THR A 89 1.61 0.51 16.15
CA THR A 89 0.77 -0.04 17.23
C THR A 89 -0.42 -0.85 16.72
N VAL A 90 -1.00 -0.48 15.57
CA VAL A 90 -2.08 -1.24 14.92
C VAL A 90 -1.52 -2.56 14.39
N LEU A 91 -0.40 -2.51 13.67
CA LEU A 91 0.23 -3.70 13.11
C LEU A 91 0.69 -4.69 14.20
N GLN A 92 1.31 -4.18 15.27
CA GLN A 92 1.72 -4.96 16.44
C GLN A 92 0.52 -5.63 17.12
N SER A 93 -0.60 -4.91 17.25
CA SER A 93 -1.83 -5.46 17.83
C SER A 93 -2.43 -6.56 16.97
N LEU A 94 -2.51 -6.36 15.66
CA LEU A 94 -2.97 -7.38 14.71
C LEU A 94 -2.08 -8.62 14.76
N ASP A 95 -0.75 -8.44 14.69
CA ASP A 95 0.20 -9.54 14.71
C ASP A 95 0.09 -10.38 15.99
N ARG A 96 0.09 -9.73 17.16
CA ARG A 96 -0.05 -10.41 18.46
C ARG A 96 -1.33 -11.26 18.50
N LEU A 97 -2.47 -10.69 18.08
CA LEU A 97 -3.75 -11.39 18.08
C LEU A 97 -3.72 -12.64 17.18
N TRP A 98 -3.18 -12.52 15.97
CA TRP A 98 -3.07 -13.64 15.04
C TRP A 98 -2.12 -14.73 15.54
N VAL A 99 -0.93 -14.34 16.04
CA VAL A 99 0.08 -15.27 16.56
C VAL A 99 -0.46 -16.04 17.76
N GLU A 100 -1.07 -15.35 18.73
CA GLU A 100 -1.62 -15.98 19.93
C GLU A 100 -2.74 -16.97 19.60
N ALA A 101 -3.71 -16.55 18.78
CA ALA A 101 -4.87 -17.38 18.45
C ALA A 101 -4.49 -18.63 17.64
N SER A 102 -3.48 -18.52 16.78
CA SER A 102 -3.05 -19.58 15.86
C SER A 102 -1.88 -20.41 16.36
N ASN A 103 -1.41 -20.16 17.60
CA ASN A 103 -0.21 -20.80 18.15
C ASN A 103 1.03 -20.63 17.26
N GLY A 104 1.22 -19.42 16.73
CA GLY A 104 2.34 -19.05 15.87
C GLY A 104 2.25 -19.54 14.42
N GLN A 105 1.12 -20.11 13.99
CA GLN A 105 0.91 -20.54 12.62
C GLN A 105 0.70 -19.35 11.67
N PHE A 106 0.01 -18.31 12.13
CA PHE A 106 -0.43 -17.13 11.36
C PHE A 106 0.05 -15.83 12.02
N GLY A 107 0.12 -14.76 11.24
CA GLY A 107 0.58 -13.44 11.69
C GLY A 107 1.54 -12.76 10.73
N PHE A 108 1.64 -11.44 10.82
CA PHE A 108 2.54 -10.63 10.01
C PHE A 108 4.02 -10.89 10.34
N SER A 109 4.36 -11.20 11.59
CA SER A 109 5.73 -11.61 11.99
C SER A 109 6.11 -12.97 11.40
N VAL A 110 5.16 -13.89 11.31
CA VAL A 110 5.34 -15.20 10.65
C VAL A 110 5.61 -15.00 9.17
N GLN A 111 4.80 -14.16 8.51
CA GLN A 111 4.99 -13.80 7.11
C GLN A 111 6.30 -13.04 6.88
N GLN A 112 6.66 -12.09 7.74
CA GLN A 112 7.90 -11.33 7.65
C GLN A 112 9.14 -12.22 7.66
N ARG A 113 9.17 -13.22 8.53
CA ARG A 113 10.27 -14.19 8.58
C ARG A 113 10.35 -14.99 7.28
N ILE A 114 9.22 -15.45 6.75
CA ILE A 114 9.17 -16.17 5.46
C ILE A 114 9.62 -15.25 4.32
N TRP A 115 9.20 -14.00 4.32
CA TRP A 115 9.62 -13.00 3.35
C TRP A 115 11.13 -12.76 3.39
N ALA A 116 11.70 -12.58 4.57
CA ALA A 116 13.15 -12.39 4.74
C ALA A 116 13.95 -13.60 4.23
N GLU A 117 13.51 -14.82 4.55
CA GLU A 117 14.09 -16.07 4.02
C GLU A 117 14.07 -16.08 2.48
N VAL A 118 12.90 -15.82 1.89
CA VAL A 118 12.73 -15.82 0.43
C VAL A 118 13.54 -14.69 -0.23
N ARG A 119 13.55 -13.48 0.34
CA ARG A 119 14.34 -12.36 -0.19
C ARG A 119 15.83 -12.64 -0.19
N SER A 120 16.34 -13.35 0.81
CA SER A 120 17.75 -13.77 0.84
C SER A 120 18.12 -14.73 -0.29
N GLN A 121 17.16 -15.54 -0.76
CA GLN A 121 17.34 -16.49 -1.88
C GLN A 121 17.20 -15.83 -3.25
N HIS A 122 16.57 -14.65 -3.31
CA HIS A 122 16.29 -13.90 -4.54
C HIS A 122 16.77 -12.43 -4.44
N PRO A 123 18.06 -12.17 -4.15
CA PRO A 123 18.54 -10.83 -3.78
C PRO A 123 18.30 -9.76 -4.87
N THR A 124 18.40 -10.15 -6.14
CA THR A 124 18.30 -9.24 -7.30
C THR A 124 17.00 -9.38 -8.09
N ASP A 125 16.10 -10.30 -7.72
CA ASP A 125 14.87 -10.58 -8.46
C ASP A 125 13.65 -10.48 -7.53
N SER A 126 13.08 -9.27 -7.48
CA SER A 126 11.93 -9.00 -6.61
C SER A 126 10.68 -9.77 -7.05
N ALA A 127 10.46 -9.92 -8.36
CA ALA A 127 9.28 -10.61 -8.89
C ALA A 127 9.34 -12.12 -8.56
N ALA A 128 10.51 -12.74 -8.73
CA ALA A 128 10.73 -14.12 -8.32
C ALA A 128 10.56 -14.30 -6.80
N ALA A 129 11.05 -13.36 -5.99
CA ALA A 129 10.87 -13.38 -4.55
C ALA A 129 9.38 -13.31 -4.17
N VAL A 130 8.62 -12.41 -4.79
CA VAL A 130 7.18 -12.25 -4.55
C VAL A 130 6.41 -13.52 -4.90
N LYS A 131 6.70 -14.14 -6.04
CA LYS A 131 6.08 -15.42 -6.43
C LYS A 131 6.46 -16.56 -5.47
N ALA A 132 7.74 -16.64 -5.09
CA ALA A 132 8.22 -17.66 -4.14
C ALA A 132 7.60 -17.49 -2.75
N PHE A 133 7.41 -16.26 -2.28
CA PHE A 133 6.67 -15.96 -1.06
C PHE A 133 5.22 -16.44 -1.17
N GLY A 134 4.50 -16.02 -2.23
CA GLY A 134 3.12 -16.43 -2.48
C GLY A 134 2.96 -17.95 -2.49
N ASN A 135 3.86 -18.67 -3.15
CA ASN A 135 3.88 -20.14 -3.13
C ASN A 135 4.07 -20.71 -1.71
N ARG A 136 4.93 -20.11 -0.89
CA ARG A 136 5.29 -20.62 0.43
C ARG A 136 4.19 -20.38 1.47
N VAL A 137 3.48 -19.26 1.37
CA VAL A 137 2.31 -18.98 2.23
C VAL A 137 1.01 -19.53 1.65
N GLY A 138 1.02 -20.07 0.43
CA GLY A 138 -0.14 -20.66 -0.23
C GLY A 138 -1.14 -19.63 -0.78
N TRP A 139 -0.67 -18.50 -1.29
CA TRP A 139 -1.50 -17.47 -1.95
C TRP A 139 -1.57 -17.62 -3.48
N THR A 140 -0.89 -18.62 -4.02
CA THR A 140 -0.85 -18.90 -5.46
C THR A 140 -1.38 -20.30 -5.74
N ARG A 141 -2.04 -20.46 -6.88
CA ARG A 141 -2.53 -21.75 -7.37
C ARG A 141 -1.37 -22.69 -7.69
N THR A 142 -1.56 -23.95 -7.36
CA THR A 142 -0.65 -25.01 -7.84
C THR A 142 -0.89 -25.27 -9.32
N GLN A 143 0.13 -25.71 -10.06
CA GLN A 143 -0.03 -26.12 -11.46
C GLN A 143 -1.25 -27.06 -11.61
N ASN A 144 -2.10 -26.78 -12.60
CA ASN A 144 -3.33 -27.49 -12.95
C ASN A 144 -4.60 -27.16 -12.15
N GLN A 145 -4.58 -26.16 -11.26
CA GLN A 145 -5.83 -25.60 -10.73
C GLN A 145 -6.34 -24.51 -11.67
N PRO A 146 -7.52 -24.67 -12.30
CA PRO A 146 -8.08 -23.65 -13.17
C PRO A 146 -8.47 -22.42 -12.34
N ASP A 147 -8.17 -21.23 -12.85
CA ASP A 147 -8.76 -20.00 -12.31
C ASP A 147 -10.29 -20.05 -12.53
N PRO A 148 -11.13 -19.90 -11.49
CA PRO A 148 -12.58 -19.82 -11.64
C PRO A 148 -13.03 -18.53 -12.35
N THR A 149 -12.13 -17.60 -12.60
CA THR A 149 -12.35 -16.35 -13.33
C THR A 149 -11.90 -16.44 -14.78
N PHE A 150 -12.33 -15.51 -15.62
CA PHE A 150 -11.86 -15.42 -17.02
C PHE A 150 -10.47 -14.77 -17.16
N ILE A 151 -9.83 -14.38 -16.04
CA ILE A 151 -8.56 -13.65 -16.02
C ILE A 151 -7.35 -14.60 -16.13
N ASP A 152 -7.49 -15.85 -15.68
CA ASP A 152 -6.42 -16.88 -15.68
C ASP A 152 -5.12 -16.39 -15.03
N TYR A 153 -5.18 -16.08 -13.73
CA TYR A 153 -4.05 -15.59 -12.96
C TYR A 153 -3.47 -16.66 -12.01
N ASP A 154 -2.22 -16.55 -11.59
CA ASP A 154 -1.63 -17.52 -10.65
C ASP A 154 -2.03 -17.26 -9.19
N TRP A 155 -2.58 -16.09 -8.85
CA TRP A 155 -2.91 -15.70 -7.47
C TRP A 155 -4.34 -16.07 -7.11
N LEU A 156 -4.51 -16.63 -5.91
CA LEU A 156 -5.80 -16.97 -5.34
C LEU A 156 -6.60 -15.69 -5.02
N ILE A 157 -7.90 -15.74 -5.27
CA ILE A 157 -8.85 -14.75 -4.74
C ILE A 157 -9.29 -15.16 -3.33
N GLU A 158 -9.93 -14.24 -2.62
CA GLU A 158 -10.42 -14.42 -1.25
C GLU A 158 -11.14 -15.77 -1.02
N THR A 159 -12.01 -16.16 -1.95
CA THR A 159 -12.86 -17.35 -1.80
C THR A 159 -12.12 -18.67 -2.00
N GLU A 160 -10.87 -18.65 -2.47
CA GLU A 160 -10.06 -19.84 -2.68
C GLU A 160 -9.04 -20.09 -1.56
N LEU A 161 -8.88 -19.14 -0.64
CA LEU A 161 -8.00 -19.31 0.52
C LEU A 161 -8.48 -20.45 1.41
N ASN A 162 -7.54 -21.07 2.15
CA ASN A 162 -7.84 -22.14 3.11
C ASN A 162 -7.97 -21.55 4.52
N PRO A 163 -9.18 -21.35 5.06
CA PRO A 163 -9.38 -20.78 6.39
C PRO A 163 -9.25 -21.85 7.48
N SER A 164 -8.17 -22.63 7.47
CA SER A 164 -7.89 -23.72 8.41
C SER A 164 -6.47 -23.62 8.94
N LEU A 165 -6.23 -24.11 10.17
CA LEU A 165 -4.89 -24.26 10.74
C LEU A 165 -4.00 -25.25 9.98
N GLU A 166 -4.57 -26.05 9.06
CA GLU A 166 -3.84 -26.92 8.15
C GLU A 166 -3.20 -26.16 6.98
N ALA A 167 -3.55 -24.87 6.80
CA ALA A 167 -2.93 -24.02 5.80
C ALA A 167 -1.44 -23.75 6.11
N PRO A 168 -0.61 -23.42 5.09
CA PRO A 168 0.81 -23.13 5.30
C PRO A 168 1.06 -22.04 6.34
N ALA A 169 2.25 -22.05 6.94
CA ALA A 169 2.65 -21.00 7.87
C ALA A 169 2.60 -19.63 7.18
N GLY A 170 2.02 -18.64 7.85
CA GLY A 170 1.85 -17.29 7.30
C GLY A 170 0.72 -17.17 6.27
N HIS A 171 -0.11 -18.20 6.05
CA HIS A 171 -1.22 -18.12 5.10
C HIS A 171 -2.20 -16.98 5.43
N LEU A 172 -2.43 -16.71 6.72
CA LEU A 172 -3.27 -15.61 7.19
C LEU A 172 -2.48 -14.66 8.10
N PRO A 173 -2.89 -13.38 8.19
CA PRO A 173 -3.94 -12.72 7.39
C PRO A 173 -3.51 -12.49 5.92
N TRP A 174 -4.44 -12.62 4.98
CA TRP A 174 -4.26 -12.33 3.55
C TRP A 174 -4.42 -10.84 3.28
N VAL A 175 -3.57 -10.31 2.39
CA VAL A 175 -3.50 -8.87 2.08
C VAL A 175 -4.00 -8.54 0.67
N GLY A 176 -4.86 -9.41 0.13
CA GLY A 176 -5.59 -9.14 -1.10
C GLY A 176 -6.76 -8.17 -0.93
N VAL A 177 -7.50 -7.96 -2.00
CA VAL A 177 -8.76 -7.22 -1.99
C VAL A 177 -9.91 -8.23 -1.98
N ASP A 178 -10.98 -7.90 -1.27
CA ASP A 178 -12.16 -8.75 -1.22
C ASP A 178 -12.74 -9.02 -2.61
N TRP A 179 -13.34 -10.21 -2.76
CA TRP A 179 -13.88 -10.65 -4.03
C TRP A 179 -15.03 -9.77 -4.52
N GLN A 180 -15.77 -9.14 -3.60
CA GLN A 180 -16.89 -8.27 -3.98
C GLN A 180 -16.41 -7.06 -4.78
N ARG A 181 -15.29 -6.43 -4.39
CA ARG A 181 -14.66 -5.35 -5.16
C ARG A 181 -14.15 -5.81 -6.52
N ILE A 182 -13.50 -6.97 -6.60
CA ILE A 182 -12.97 -7.52 -7.87
C ILE A 182 -14.11 -7.90 -8.83
N SER A 183 -15.10 -8.65 -8.33
CA SER A 183 -16.25 -9.06 -9.13
C SER A 183 -17.11 -7.88 -9.60
N ALA A 184 -17.19 -6.80 -8.82
CA ALA A 184 -17.85 -5.57 -9.26
C ALA A 184 -17.21 -5.01 -10.54
N MET A 185 -15.87 -4.92 -10.59
CA MET A 185 -15.15 -4.47 -11.79
C MET A 185 -15.39 -5.39 -13.00
N MET A 186 -15.38 -6.70 -12.76
CA MET A 186 -15.63 -7.72 -13.80
C MET A 186 -17.08 -7.73 -14.29
N SER A 187 -18.04 -7.30 -13.46
CA SER A 187 -19.46 -7.26 -13.79
C SER A 187 -19.88 -6.05 -14.62
N VAL A 188 -19.02 -5.02 -14.72
CA VAL A 188 -19.31 -3.84 -15.53
C VAL A 188 -19.20 -4.23 -17.00
N GLN A 189 -20.34 -4.49 -17.64
CA GLN A 189 -20.41 -4.63 -19.10
C GLN A 189 -19.79 -3.39 -19.75
N SER A 190 -18.66 -3.58 -20.43
CA SER A 190 -18.05 -2.65 -21.39
C SER A 190 -17.10 -1.55 -20.88
N CYS A 191 -16.30 -1.83 -19.86
CA CYS A 191 -15.15 -0.99 -19.51
C CYS A 191 -13.87 -1.80 -19.77
N GLY A 192 -13.22 -1.58 -20.93
CA GLY A 192 -12.00 -2.32 -21.30
C GLY A 192 -10.86 -2.16 -20.28
N SER A 193 -10.81 -1.05 -19.56
CA SER A 193 -9.89 -0.83 -18.45
C SER A 193 -10.25 -1.64 -17.20
N CYS A 194 -11.54 -1.92 -16.94
CA CYS A 194 -11.97 -2.61 -15.72
C CYS A 194 -11.47 -4.05 -15.63
N THR A 195 -11.32 -4.74 -16.76
CA THR A 195 -10.66 -6.06 -16.78
C THR A 195 -9.18 -5.94 -16.43
N ILE A 196 -8.49 -4.92 -16.95
CA ILE A 196 -7.08 -4.66 -16.62
C ILE A 196 -6.94 -4.27 -15.14
N ASP A 197 -7.85 -3.46 -14.61
CA ASP A 197 -7.88 -3.10 -13.20
C ASP A 197 -8.13 -4.32 -12.31
N ALA A 198 -9.04 -5.21 -12.72
CA ALA A 198 -9.27 -6.49 -12.02
C ALA A 198 -8.02 -7.39 -12.05
N MET A 199 -7.33 -7.49 -13.18
CA MET A 199 -6.05 -8.20 -13.31
C MET A 199 -4.97 -7.62 -12.39
N TYR A 200 -4.85 -6.30 -12.38
CA TYR A 200 -3.92 -5.59 -11.53
C TYR A 200 -4.21 -5.87 -10.04
N VAL A 201 -5.48 -5.74 -9.63
CA VAL A 201 -5.90 -5.90 -8.24
C VAL A 201 -5.80 -7.34 -7.76
N GLN A 202 -6.20 -8.32 -8.58
CA GLN A 202 -6.11 -9.74 -8.24
C GLN A 202 -4.65 -10.21 -8.08
N GLY A 203 -3.72 -9.52 -8.73
CA GLY A 203 -2.46 -10.15 -9.08
C GLY A 203 -1.26 -9.23 -9.14
N GLU A 204 -1.18 -8.42 -10.19
CA GLU A 204 0.06 -7.70 -10.52
C GLU A 204 0.52 -6.78 -9.39
N ARG A 205 -0.42 -6.20 -8.64
CA ARG A 205 -0.14 -5.31 -7.52
C ARG A 205 0.70 -5.97 -6.42
N PHE A 206 0.66 -7.29 -6.27
CA PHE A 206 1.46 -7.99 -5.26
C PHE A 206 2.96 -7.80 -5.46
N ASN A 207 3.41 -7.56 -6.71
CA ASN A 207 4.81 -7.28 -7.02
C ASN A 207 5.32 -5.98 -6.37
N GLN A 208 4.44 -5.01 -6.15
CA GLN A 208 4.76 -3.75 -5.48
C GLN A 208 4.40 -3.81 -4.00
N TYR A 209 3.25 -4.43 -3.69
CA TYR A 209 2.68 -4.36 -2.36
C TYR A 209 3.41 -5.25 -1.35
N ILE A 210 3.76 -6.49 -1.70
CA ILE A 210 4.41 -7.43 -0.77
C ILE A 210 5.77 -6.89 -0.27
N PRO A 211 6.67 -6.40 -1.16
CA PRO A 211 7.92 -5.80 -0.70
C PRO A 211 7.69 -4.59 0.22
N ALA A 212 6.84 -3.65 -0.20
CA ALA A 212 6.57 -2.43 0.57
C ALA A 212 5.95 -2.75 1.94
N LEU A 213 5.01 -3.70 1.99
CA LEU A 213 4.37 -4.12 3.23
C LEU A 213 5.39 -4.74 4.18
N PHE A 214 6.21 -5.67 3.72
CA PHE A 214 7.11 -6.40 4.62
C PHE A 214 8.38 -5.60 4.98
N ASP A 215 8.78 -4.63 4.18
CA ASP A 215 9.75 -3.62 4.63
C ASP A 215 9.17 -2.79 5.79
N TRP A 216 7.90 -2.41 5.68
CA TRP A 216 7.21 -1.69 6.75
C TRP A 216 6.96 -2.55 7.99
N VAL A 217 6.48 -3.79 7.83
CA VAL A 217 6.27 -4.75 8.93
C VAL A 217 7.57 -4.96 9.71
N GLY A 218 8.71 -5.13 9.01
CA GLY A 218 10.02 -5.25 9.65
C GLY A 218 10.36 -4.04 10.52
N THR A 219 10.05 -2.84 10.05
CA THR A 219 10.28 -1.59 10.81
C THR A 219 9.33 -1.51 12.01
N ALA A 220 8.02 -1.61 11.77
CA ALA A 220 6.98 -1.48 12.78
C ALA A 220 7.09 -2.50 13.92
N LEU A 221 7.47 -3.75 13.63
CA LEU A 221 7.66 -4.77 14.66
C LEU A 221 8.98 -4.64 15.44
N SER A 222 9.92 -3.81 14.95
CA SER A 222 11.18 -3.52 15.65
C SER A 222 11.08 -2.34 16.63
N GLU A 223 10.02 -1.53 16.52
CA GLU A 223 9.75 -0.44 17.43
C GLU A 223 9.33 -0.99 18.80
N SER A 224 10.04 -0.62 19.87
CA SER A 224 9.66 -0.99 21.23
C SER A 224 8.30 -0.38 21.57
N GLU A 225 7.34 -1.17 22.05
CA GLU A 225 6.10 -0.63 22.63
C GLU A 225 6.50 0.43 23.69
N PRO A 226 5.95 1.66 23.63
CA PRO A 226 6.21 2.64 24.67
C PRO A 226 5.77 2.04 26.00
N ILE A 227 6.71 1.91 26.93
CA ILE A 227 6.47 1.41 28.29
C ILE A 227 5.41 2.32 28.91
N SER A 228 4.17 1.84 29.01
CA SER A 228 3.13 2.45 29.83
C SER A 228 3.62 2.39 31.28
N ARG A 229 4.10 3.52 31.81
CA ARG A 229 4.37 3.71 33.23
C ARG A 229 3.08 3.97 34.00
#